data_AF-A0A1I6XR64-F1
#
_entry.id   AF-A0A1I6XR64-F1
#
_cell.length_a   1.000
_cell.length_b   1.000
_cell.length_c   1.000
_cell.angle_alpha   90.00
_cell.angle_beta   90.00
_cell.angle_gamma   90.00
#
_symmetry.space_group_name_H-M   'P 1'
#
loop_
_entity.id
_entity.type
_entity.pdbx_description
1 polymer ?
#
loop_
_entity_poly.entity_id
_entity_poly.type
_entity_poly.pdbx_seq_one_letter_code
_entity_poly.pdbx_strand_id
1 'polypeptide(L)'
;MKYRIKITNLSFDLEFEPMNDSNGQGEKILKQHVTGEEFFLSSSVIENMVKSSDKFITLEDFEYDWEKAIEFTQNSDTSIIRLQNGKKYRIREYKAQKLKKDLFIVSEGQSQLVFGIDNYDQWNSREDKKQDRYVFDLGAWNSRIGIVNVDLKSAVTTSEVQPYYRGIFKNSPSKNQSGSIALVNSDTDMEFGLLYSGSQDDDLLVIQKKVNFKGVIWQELKANHGGGLKLVMEDCDLEQVDPPTYYRKEIVFTQNSAKLLEGSFNQIENMFQGMGNSSNIIYCEGMTFMLPPNTFLQNYHNRYNHDTIGQANQDTSHYIHTIPKKGDRFLMSRSYQTNGEVIPDMLRNVINWEKLGLSPIPNTVRSLQAGDRIKIQGVEYLIKVTDRVNGVMFNSEYRFNNQDSYYSQEFKLDKALPENLPMVLEVEVIASRAEALMDGKPHQGYIIFKYNKNWQTNVDINHGLEYMLQSNPFGVLSYNHKEISIWARNTKHNGFYRQSKSGIGTSKGYTLINCQGFDDQFSPDIAVKSNGQMDERAAEFISFLENL
;
A
#
# COMPACT_ATOMS: atom_id res chain seq x y z
N MET A 1 -51.93 -20.54 -7.33
CA MET A 1 -50.68 -21.18 -7.79
C MET A 1 -50.55 -22.54 -7.13
N LYS A 2 -50.17 -23.59 -7.87
CA LYS A 2 -49.89 -24.93 -7.33
C LYS A 2 -48.44 -25.29 -7.69
N TYR A 3 -47.67 -25.74 -6.70
CA TYR A 3 -46.27 -26.15 -6.87
C TYR A 3 -46.12 -27.61 -6.45
N ARG A 4 -45.20 -28.34 -7.10
CA ARG A 4 -44.78 -29.67 -6.65
C ARG A 4 -43.43 -29.53 -5.94
N ILE A 5 -43.39 -29.91 -4.66
CA ILE A 5 -42.17 -29.93 -3.86
C ILE A 5 -41.67 -31.38 -3.80
N LYS A 6 -40.39 -31.61 -4.09
CA LYS A 6 -39.75 -32.92 -3.94
C LYS A 6 -38.58 -32.79 -2.96
N ILE A 7 -38.64 -33.49 -1.83
CA ILE A 7 -37.62 -33.45 -0.77
C ILE A 7 -36.82 -34.75 -0.82
N THR A 8 -35.49 -34.67 -0.85
CA THR A 8 -34.58 -35.80 -0.63
C THR A 8 -33.51 -35.43 0.41
N ASN A 9 -32.97 -36.46 1.08
CA ASN A 9 -32.48 -36.32 2.45
C ASN A 9 -31.13 -35.62 2.71
N LEU A 10 -30.42 -35.02 1.74
CA LEU A 10 -29.06 -34.49 2.01
C LEU A 10 -28.61 -33.20 1.28
N SER A 11 -29.51 -32.37 0.71
CA SER A 11 -29.20 -30.99 0.27
C SER A 11 -30.47 -30.22 -0.12
N PHE A 12 -30.53 -28.92 0.15
CA PHE A 12 -31.65 -28.05 -0.23
C PHE A 12 -31.39 -27.37 -1.59
N ASP A 13 -31.95 -27.93 -2.67
CA ASP A 13 -32.09 -27.23 -3.95
C ASP A 13 -33.58 -27.00 -4.24
N LEU A 14 -33.95 -25.76 -4.55
CA LEU A 14 -35.31 -25.36 -4.94
C LEU A 14 -35.33 -25.12 -6.45
N GLU A 15 -35.87 -26.09 -7.20
CA GLU A 15 -36.17 -25.90 -8.62
C GLU A 15 -37.65 -25.51 -8.80
N PHE A 16 -37.88 -24.41 -9.53
CA PHE A 16 -39.21 -23.93 -9.88
C PHE A 16 -39.45 -24.16 -11.37
N GLU A 17 -40.23 -25.17 -11.73
CA GLU A 17 -40.75 -25.30 -13.09
C GLU A 17 -42.18 -24.76 -13.19
N PRO A 18 -42.43 -23.75 -14.03
CA PRO A 18 -43.79 -23.34 -14.37
C PRO A 18 -44.42 -24.35 -15.33
N MET A 19 -45.58 -24.92 -14.96
CA MET A 19 -46.41 -25.66 -15.92
C MET A 19 -47.19 -24.67 -16.78
N ASN A 20 -46.89 -24.65 -18.08
CA ASN A 20 -47.64 -23.89 -19.08
C ASN A 20 -49.07 -24.43 -19.17
N ASP A 21 -50.04 -23.61 -18.79
CA ASP A 21 -51.41 -23.74 -19.31
C ASP A 21 -51.56 -22.79 -20.50
N SER A 22 -51.97 -23.41 -21.60
CA SER A 22 -52.35 -22.81 -22.87
C SER A 22 -53.49 -21.79 -22.74
N ASN A 23 -53.39 -20.76 -23.60
CA ASN A 23 -54.44 -19.91 -24.19
C ASN A 23 -54.44 -18.45 -23.72
N GLY A 24 -54.18 -17.54 -24.66
CA GLY A 24 -54.63 -16.16 -24.57
C GLY A 24 -53.68 -15.13 -25.15
N GLN A 25 -53.84 -14.88 -26.45
CA GLN A 25 -53.59 -13.64 -27.21
C GLN A 25 -52.77 -12.50 -26.56
N GLY A 26 -51.73 -12.10 -27.29
CA GLY A 26 -51.50 -10.70 -27.64
C GLY A 26 -50.53 -9.92 -26.76
N GLU A 27 -49.28 -9.80 -27.22
CA GLU A 27 -48.63 -8.50 -27.41
C GLU A 27 -47.32 -8.67 -28.20
N LYS A 28 -47.14 -7.86 -29.24
CA LYS A 28 -45.89 -7.75 -29.98
C LYS A 28 -44.82 -7.22 -29.03
N ILE A 29 -43.88 -8.06 -28.63
CA ILE A 29 -42.63 -7.60 -27.99
C ILE A 29 -41.84 -6.83 -29.05
N LEU A 30 -41.82 -5.50 -28.91
CA LEU A 30 -40.80 -4.64 -29.46
C LEU A 30 -39.45 -5.14 -28.95
N LYS A 31 -38.68 -5.81 -29.80
CA LYS A 31 -37.24 -5.99 -29.58
C LYS A 31 -36.59 -4.62 -29.75
N GLN A 32 -36.44 -3.86 -28.68
CA GLN A 32 -35.40 -2.83 -28.64
C GLN A 32 -34.05 -3.54 -28.53
N HIS A 33 -33.28 -3.50 -29.62
CA HIS A 33 -31.84 -3.54 -29.52
C HIS A 33 -31.41 -2.31 -28.73
N VAL A 34 -30.98 -2.47 -27.49
CA VAL A 34 -30.20 -1.45 -26.79
C VAL A 34 -28.77 -1.57 -27.34
N THR A 35 -28.57 -1.04 -28.54
CA THR A 35 -27.25 -0.58 -28.96
C THR A 35 -26.91 0.65 -28.12
N GLY A 36 -25.68 0.75 -27.63
CA GLY A 36 -25.21 1.83 -26.77
C GLY A 36 -25.46 3.22 -27.36
N GLU A 37 -26.63 3.77 -27.06
CA GLU A 37 -26.90 5.19 -27.22
C GLU A 37 -26.34 5.91 -26.01
N GLU A 38 -25.53 6.92 -26.32
CA GLU A 38 -24.91 7.85 -25.41
C GLU A 38 -25.90 8.28 -24.32
N PHE A 39 -25.55 8.01 -23.07
CA PHE A 39 -26.30 8.43 -21.89
C PHE A 39 -26.11 9.94 -21.70
N PHE A 40 -26.64 10.75 -22.64
CA PHE A 40 -26.77 12.18 -22.47
C PHE A 40 -27.83 12.44 -21.41
N LEU A 41 -27.43 13.11 -20.34
CA LEU A 41 -28.34 13.60 -19.31
C LEU A 41 -29.26 14.65 -19.95
N SER A 42 -30.44 14.24 -20.40
CA SER A 42 -31.49 15.22 -20.67
C SER A 42 -31.83 15.92 -19.35
N SER A 43 -32.11 17.22 -19.41
CA SER A 43 -32.53 18.05 -18.27
C SER A 43 -33.71 17.44 -17.47
N SER A 44 -34.51 16.57 -18.10
CA SER A 44 -35.58 15.81 -17.45
C SER A 44 -35.12 14.75 -16.44
N VAL A 45 -33.91 14.20 -16.58
CA VAL A 45 -33.31 13.26 -15.63
C VAL A 45 -32.85 14.00 -14.38
N ILE A 46 -32.24 15.18 -14.55
CA ILE A 46 -31.84 16.05 -13.43
C ILE A 46 -33.08 16.50 -12.65
N GLU A 47 -34.16 16.92 -13.33
CA GLU A 47 -35.42 17.32 -12.66
C GLU A 47 -36.09 16.16 -11.89
N ASN A 48 -36.10 14.94 -12.43
CA ASN A 48 -36.65 13.78 -11.72
C ASN A 48 -35.78 13.32 -10.54
N MET A 49 -34.46 13.54 -10.60
CA MET A 49 -33.56 13.25 -9.48
C MET A 49 -33.62 14.30 -8.37
N VAL A 50 -33.78 15.58 -8.71
CA VAL A 50 -34.04 16.64 -7.72
C VAL A 50 -35.36 16.37 -6.96
N LYS A 51 -36.38 15.80 -7.61
CA LYS A 51 -37.60 15.33 -6.93
C LYS A 51 -37.37 14.13 -5.99
N SER A 52 -36.27 13.38 -6.15
CA SER A 52 -35.89 12.31 -5.21
C SER A 52 -35.19 12.82 -3.95
N SER A 53 -34.77 14.10 -3.92
CA SER A 53 -34.14 14.74 -2.74
C SER A 53 -35.04 14.81 -1.50
N ASP A 54 -36.36 14.57 -1.65
CA ASP A 54 -37.31 14.44 -0.56
C ASP A 54 -37.20 13.10 0.20
N LYS A 55 -36.52 12.09 -0.38
CA LYS A 55 -36.29 10.79 0.25
C LYS A 55 -34.84 10.65 0.69
N PHE A 56 -34.58 11.01 1.94
CA PHE A 56 -33.32 10.75 2.62
C PHE A 56 -33.56 9.93 3.90
N ILE A 57 -32.50 9.32 4.39
CA ILE A 57 -32.42 8.79 5.75
C ILE A 57 -31.35 9.54 6.53
N THR A 58 -31.41 9.44 7.86
CA THR A 58 -30.37 9.89 8.76
C THR A 58 -29.72 8.68 9.44
N LEU A 59 -28.54 8.86 10.07
CA LEU A 59 -27.94 7.77 10.84
C LEU A 59 -28.73 7.47 12.12
N GLU A 60 -29.45 8.47 12.64
CA GLU A 60 -30.32 8.38 13.80
C GLU A 60 -31.47 7.39 13.60
N ASP A 61 -32.02 7.31 12.37
CA ASP A 61 -33.08 6.37 11.99
C ASP A 61 -32.66 4.90 12.17
N PHE A 62 -31.35 4.64 12.25
CA PHE A 62 -30.75 3.31 12.40
C PHE A 62 -29.98 3.18 13.71
N GLU A 63 -30.27 4.01 14.72
CA GLU A 63 -29.54 4.01 16.01
C GLU A 63 -28.01 4.15 15.83
N TYR A 64 -27.59 4.90 14.80
CA TYR A 64 -26.20 5.09 14.39
C TYR A 64 -25.48 3.83 13.86
N ASP A 65 -26.24 2.79 13.49
CA ASP A 65 -25.72 1.60 12.84
C ASP A 65 -25.39 1.87 11.36
N TRP A 66 -24.09 2.08 11.10
CA TRP A 66 -23.56 2.37 9.76
C TRP A 66 -23.89 1.28 8.73
N GLU A 67 -23.74 0.00 9.08
CA GLU A 67 -23.94 -1.10 8.14
C GLU A 67 -25.41 -1.17 7.73
N LYS A 68 -26.34 -1.00 8.68
CA LYS A 68 -27.79 -0.99 8.39
C LYS A 68 -28.21 0.22 7.57
N ALA A 69 -27.70 1.41 7.87
CA ALA A 69 -28.02 2.61 7.10
C ALA A 69 -27.59 2.45 5.64
N ILE A 70 -26.36 1.95 5.40
CA ILE A 70 -25.88 1.68 4.05
C ILE A 70 -26.71 0.57 3.40
N GLU A 71 -26.96 -0.54 4.08
CA GLU A 71 -27.79 -1.64 3.55
C GLU A 71 -29.18 -1.15 3.13
N PHE A 72 -29.83 -0.31 3.94
CA PHE A 72 -31.11 0.29 3.60
C PHE A 72 -31.01 1.15 2.35
N THR A 73 -29.98 1.99 2.22
CA THR A 73 -29.80 2.73 0.97
C THR A 73 -29.66 1.76 -0.19
N GLN A 74 -28.91 0.67 -0.07
CA GLN A 74 -28.66 -0.25 -1.20
C GLN A 74 -29.87 -1.11 -1.59
N ASN A 75 -30.88 -1.25 -0.72
CA ASN A 75 -32.05 -2.12 -0.94
C ASN A 75 -33.39 -1.39 -1.06
N SER A 76 -33.42 -0.06 -0.94
CA SER A 76 -34.65 0.76 -1.04
C SER A 76 -34.61 1.71 -2.24
N ASP A 77 -35.59 2.59 -2.39
CA ASP A 77 -35.55 3.69 -3.37
C ASP A 77 -34.74 4.91 -2.86
N THR A 78 -34.24 4.87 -1.63
CA THR A 78 -33.44 5.95 -1.04
C THR A 78 -31.96 5.78 -1.38
N SER A 79 -31.29 6.85 -1.76
CA SER A 79 -29.83 6.88 -2.03
C SER A 79 -29.09 7.92 -1.20
N ILE A 80 -29.81 8.75 -0.42
CA ILE A 80 -29.23 9.86 0.33
C ILE A 80 -29.20 9.53 1.82
N ILE A 81 -28.01 9.62 2.41
CA ILE A 81 -27.81 9.69 3.86
C ILE A 81 -27.51 11.15 4.20
N ARG A 82 -28.42 11.79 4.94
CA ARG A 82 -28.24 13.16 5.43
C ARG A 82 -27.69 13.14 6.84
N LEU A 83 -26.55 13.80 7.03
CA LEU A 83 -25.91 13.99 8.31
C LEU A 83 -26.34 15.33 8.93
N GLN A 84 -26.41 15.37 10.26
CA GLN A 84 -26.72 16.59 11.00
C GLN A 84 -25.52 17.55 10.95
N ASN A 85 -25.80 18.82 10.68
CA ASN A 85 -24.79 19.87 10.64
C ASN A 85 -23.95 19.92 11.94
N GLY A 86 -22.64 19.98 11.82
CA GLY A 86 -21.69 20.07 12.94
C GLY A 86 -21.51 18.77 13.73
N LYS A 87 -22.24 17.70 13.39
CA LYS A 87 -22.21 16.46 14.17
C LYS A 87 -21.01 15.59 13.80
N LYS A 88 -20.44 14.96 14.83
CA LYS A 88 -19.36 13.97 14.71
C LYS A 88 -19.91 12.58 14.97
N TYR A 89 -19.86 11.73 13.97
CA TYR A 89 -20.26 10.34 14.03
C TYR A 89 -19.03 9.46 14.12
N ARG A 90 -19.09 8.42 14.96
CA ARG A 90 -17.97 7.50 15.15
C ARG A 90 -18.38 6.07 14.77
N ILE A 91 -17.86 5.60 13.65
CA ILE A 91 -18.03 4.23 13.15
C ILE A 91 -16.85 3.40 13.64
N ARG A 92 -16.96 2.83 14.85
CA ARG A 92 -15.84 2.14 15.50
C ARG A 92 -15.41 0.88 14.77
N GLU A 93 -16.37 0.06 14.38
CA GLU A 93 -16.15 -1.20 13.68
C GLU A 93 -16.92 -1.15 12.37
N TYR A 94 -16.31 -1.62 11.29
CA TYR A 94 -16.92 -1.65 9.98
C TYR A 94 -16.29 -2.72 9.09
N LYS A 95 -17.10 -3.29 8.21
CA LYS A 95 -16.61 -3.95 6.98
C LYS A 95 -16.76 -3.02 5.79
N ALA A 96 -16.00 -3.29 4.73
CA ALA A 96 -16.16 -2.62 3.45
C ALA A 96 -17.58 -2.88 2.93
N GLN A 97 -18.33 -1.80 2.72
CA GLN A 97 -19.71 -1.89 2.26
C GLN A 97 -19.74 -1.98 0.74
N LYS A 98 -20.34 -3.05 0.23
CA LYS A 98 -20.47 -3.25 -1.22
C LYS A 98 -21.59 -2.36 -1.77
N LEU A 99 -21.24 -1.44 -2.65
CA LEU A 99 -22.20 -0.55 -3.29
C LEU A 99 -22.67 -1.14 -4.62
N LYS A 100 -24.00 -1.20 -4.82
CA LYS A 100 -24.64 -1.74 -6.03
C LYS A 100 -25.36 -0.67 -6.84
N LYS A 101 -25.64 0.47 -6.24
CA LYS A 101 -26.32 1.61 -6.86
C LYS A 101 -25.81 2.93 -6.28
N ASP A 102 -26.38 4.03 -6.74
CA ASP A 102 -26.02 5.38 -6.31
C ASP A 102 -26.12 5.57 -4.79
N LEU A 103 -25.17 6.32 -4.22
CA LEU A 103 -25.11 6.66 -2.81
C LEU A 103 -24.60 8.10 -2.64
N PHE A 104 -25.33 8.91 -1.91
CA PHE A 104 -24.95 10.28 -1.58
C PHE A 104 -24.94 10.46 -0.06
N ILE A 105 -23.82 10.93 0.47
CA ILE A 105 -23.68 11.27 1.88
C ILE A 105 -23.47 12.77 1.96
N VAL A 106 -24.48 13.47 2.47
CA VAL A 106 -24.55 14.92 2.41
C VAL A 106 -24.79 15.50 3.80
N SER A 107 -24.32 16.71 4.01
CA SER A 107 -24.55 17.46 5.23
C SER A 107 -24.87 18.92 4.90
N GLU A 108 -25.88 19.47 5.57
CA GLU A 108 -26.33 20.86 5.39
C GLU A 108 -25.28 21.88 5.86
N GLY A 109 -24.30 21.45 6.67
CA GLY A 109 -23.06 22.17 6.94
C GLY A 109 -21.92 21.18 7.15
N GLN A 110 -20.82 21.52 7.84
CA GLN A 110 -19.70 20.58 7.99
C GLN A 110 -20.01 19.52 9.06
N SER A 111 -20.08 18.25 8.66
CA SER A 111 -20.16 17.11 9.59
C SER A 111 -18.88 16.27 9.53
N GLN A 112 -18.71 15.32 10.44
CA GLN A 112 -17.54 14.45 10.48
C GLN A 112 -17.92 12.99 10.68
N LEU A 113 -17.38 12.10 9.85
CA LEU A 113 -17.40 10.66 10.05
C LEU A 113 -15.98 10.19 10.45
N VAL A 114 -15.86 9.54 11.61
CA VAL A 114 -14.60 8.95 12.08
C VAL A 114 -14.68 7.43 12.00
N PHE A 115 -13.83 6.83 11.16
CA PHE A 115 -13.81 5.40 10.87
C PHE A 115 -12.70 4.65 11.61
N GLY A 116 -13.09 3.58 12.30
CA GLY A 116 -12.19 2.57 12.85
C GLY A 116 -12.03 2.61 14.37
N ILE A 117 -11.25 1.64 14.82
CA ILE A 117 -10.86 1.43 16.20
C ILE A 117 -9.60 2.27 16.46
N ASP A 118 -9.59 3.03 17.56
CA ASP A 118 -8.38 3.76 17.97
C ASP A 118 -7.27 2.76 18.28
N ASN A 119 -6.06 3.06 17.85
CA ASN A 119 -4.88 2.21 17.97
C ASN A 119 -5.11 0.80 17.40
N TYR A 120 -5.90 0.71 16.33
CA TYR A 120 -6.06 -0.56 15.62
C TYR A 120 -4.71 -1.06 15.11
N ASP A 121 -4.50 -2.36 15.28
CA ASP A 121 -3.38 -3.11 14.75
C ASP A 121 -3.91 -3.98 13.61
N GLN A 122 -3.47 -3.71 12.38
CA GLN A 122 -3.89 -4.43 11.18
C GLN A 122 -3.50 -5.92 11.18
N TRP A 123 -2.59 -6.30 12.06
CA TRP A 123 -2.08 -7.65 12.20
C TRP A 123 -2.80 -8.43 13.30
N ASN A 124 -3.77 -7.80 13.97
CA ASN A 124 -4.56 -8.46 14.99
C ASN A 124 -5.34 -9.64 14.39
N SER A 125 -5.06 -10.86 14.85
CA SER A 125 -5.68 -12.09 14.35
C SER A 125 -7.08 -12.35 14.91
N ARG A 126 -7.64 -11.42 15.70
CA ARG A 126 -8.97 -11.57 16.30
C ARG A 126 -10.07 -11.37 15.26
N GLU A 127 -10.71 -12.47 14.88
CA GLU A 127 -11.83 -12.48 13.94
C GLU A 127 -13.08 -11.71 14.42
N ASP A 128 -13.19 -11.45 15.72
CA ASP A 128 -14.35 -10.75 16.30
C ASP A 128 -14.33 -9.23 16.08
N LYS A 129 -13.20 -8.65 15.65
CA LYS A 129 -13.10 -7.23 15.32
C LYS A 129 -13.33 -7.00 13.83
N LYS A 130 -14.35 -6.20 13.48
CA LYS A 130 -14.61 -5.83 12.08
C LYS A 130 -13.86 -4.54 11.73
N GLN A 131 -12.77 -4.63 10.95
CA GLN A 131 -12.15 -3.44 10.37
C GLN A 131 -11.44 -3.72 9.04
N ASP A 132 -12.08 -3.33 7.94
CA ASP A 132 -11.48 -3.43 6.61
C ASP A 132 -10.65 -2.18 6.26
N ARG A 133 -9.67 -2.33 5.34
CA ARG A 133 -8.88 -1.19 4.83
C ARG A 133 -9.75 -0.11 4.19
N TYR A 134 -10.82 -0.50 3.50
CA TYR A 134 -11.66 0.41 2.72
C TYR A 134 -13.07 0.53 3.31
N VAL A 135 -13.66 1.71 3.27
CA VAL A 135 -15.06 1.93 3.69
C VAL A 135 -16.03 1.37 2.65
N PHE A 136 -15.75 1.58 1.36
CA PHE A 136 -16.63 1.19 0.26
C PHE A 136 -15.93 0.29 -0.77
N ASP A 137 -16.64 -0.77 -1.17
CA ASP A 137 -16.27 -1.64 -2.28
C ASP A 137 -17.25 -1.43 -3.44
N LEU A 138 -16.77 -0.84 -4.52
CA LEU A 138 -17.59 -0.54 -5.70
C LEU A 138 -17.77 -1.76 -6.61
N GLY A 139 -17.05 -2.86 -6.38
CA GLY A 139 -17.06 -4.04 -7.26
C GLY A 139 -16.78 -3.66 -8.72
N ALA A 140 -17.69 -4.00 -9.62
CA ALA A 140 -17.71 -3.42 -10.96
C ALA A 140 -18.45 -2.08 -10.90
N TRP A 141 -17.69 -0.99 -10.86
CA TRP A 141 -18.19 0.37 -10.65
C TRP A 141 -19.12 0.77 -11.80
N ASN A 142 -20.39 1.02 -11.47
CA ASN A 142 -21.48 1.42 -12.37
C ASN A 142 -22.48 2.38 -11.68
N SER A 143 -22.01 3.13 -10.68
CA SER A 143 -22.82 3.98 -9.82
C SER A 143 -22.21 5.37 -9.66
N ARG A 144 -23.05 6.31 -9.23
CA ARG A 144 -22.66 7.65 -8.81
C ARG A 144 -22.60 7.74 -7.31
N ILE A 145 -21.46 8.20 -6.80
CA ILE A 145 -21.21 8.33 -5.37
C ILE A 145 -20.74 9.74 -5.08
N GLY A 146 -21.36 10.40 -4.11
CA GLY A 146 -20.99 11.75 -3.71
C GLY A 146 -20.91 11.88 -2.20
N ILE A 147 -19.85 12.49 -1.72
CA ILE A 147 -19.70 12.87 -0.31
C ILE A 147 -19.46 14.38 -0.26
N VAL A 148 -20.37 15.13 0.37
CA VAL A 148 -20.44 16.60 0.30
C VAL A 148 -20.56 17.21 1.69
N ASN A 149 -19.65 18.13 2.03
CA ASN A 149 -19.59 18.79 3.36
C ASN A 149 -19.42 17.82 4.53
N VAL A 150 -18.66 16.74 4.30
CA VAL A 150 -18.38 15.71 5.30
C VAL A 150 -16.88 15.51 5.40
N ASP A 151 -16.32 15.74 6.58
CA ASP A 151 -14.95 15.34 6.91
C ASP A 151 -14.88 13.83 7.11
N LEU A 152 -13.95 13.18 6.41
CA LEU A 152 -13.70 11.76 6.55
C LEU A 152 -12.39 11.59 7.31
N LYS A 153 -12.47 11.10 8.55
CA LYS A 153 -11.30 10.93 9.41
C LYS A 153 -11.09 9.48 9.77
N SER A 154 -9.83 9.08 9.84
CA SER A 154 -9.40 7.85 10.45
C SER A 154 -9.45 7.96 11.97
N ALA A 155 -9.79 6.86 12.65
CA ALA A 155 -9.55 6.72 14.08
C ALA A 155 -8.05 6.79 14.36
N VAL A 156 -7.69 7.17 15.59
CA VAL A 156 -6.29 7.39 15.99
C VAL A 156 -5.45 6.17 15.59
N THR A 157 -4.43 6.39 14.77
CA THR A 157 -3.54 5.31 14.34
C THR A 157 -2.50 5.03 15.39
N THR A 158 -2.10 3.76 15.52
CA THR A 158 -0.90 3.45 16.31
C THR A 158 0.34 3.91 15.55
N SER A 159 1.39 4.32 16.25
CA SER A 159 2.71 4.47 15.64
C SER A 159 3.23 3.09 15.21
N GLU A 160 3.14 2.81 13.92
CA GLU A 160 3.64 1.59 13.31
C GLU A 160 4.74 1.93 12.32
N VAL A 161 5.65 0.98 12.15
CA VAL A 161 6.78 1.11 11.21
C VAL A 161 6.29 0.97 9.75
N GLN A 162 5.20 0.23 9.56
CA GLN A 162 4.45 0.10 8.32
C GLN A 162 3.03 0.64 8.60
N PRO A 163 2.75 1.93 8.35
CA PRO A 163 1.44 2.50 8.66
C PRO A 163 0.33 1.74 7.96
N TYR A 164 -0.64 1.32 8.75
CA TYR A 164 -1.97 1.07 8.25
C TYR A 164 -2.68 2.40 7.98
N TYR A 165 -2.98 2.67 6.73
CA TYR A 165 -3.85 3.78 6.34
C TYR A 165 -5.16 3.22 5.79
N ARG A 166 -6.24 3.98 6.00
CA ARG A 166 -7.60 3.61 5.61
C ARG A 166 -7.95 4.30 4.31
N GLY A 167 -8.62 3.59 3.43
CA GLY A 167 -9.13 4.10 2.17
C GLY A 167 -10.64 4.33 2.19
N ILE A 168 -11.11 5.26 1.39
CA ILE A 168 -12.54 5.51 1.22
C ILE A 168 -13.09 4.50 0.21
N PHE A 169 -12.48 4.41 -0.98
CA PHE A 169 -12.98 3.60 -2.09
C PHE A 169 -11.98 2.53 -2.56
N LYS A 170 -12.52 1.39 -2.99
CA LYS A 170 -11.84 0.46 -3.90
C LYS A 170 -12.84 -0.08 -4.93
N ASN A 171 -12.35 -0.51 -6.09
CA ASN A 171 -13.14 -1.29 -7.04
C ASN A 171 -12.35 -2.48 -7.59
N SER A 172 -13.03 -3.36 -8.31
CA SER A 172 -12.40 -4.50 -9.01
C SER A 172 -11.80 -4.04 -10.34
N PRO A 173 -10.72 -4.67 -10.82
CA PRO A 173 -10.18 -4.44 -12.17
C PRO A 173 -11.04 -5.13 -13.24
N SER A 174 -12.31 -4.75 -13.34
CA SER A 174 -13.29 -5.28 -14.30
C SER A 174 -13.32 -4.46 -15.58
N LYS A 175 -13.72 -5.07 -16.70
CA LYS A 175 -14.02 -4.34 -17.94
C LYS A 175 -15.40 -3.67 -17.85
N ASN A 176 -15.66 -2.69 -18.71
CA ASN A 176 -16.98 -2.03 -18.88
C ASN A 176 -17.51 -1.40 -17.59
N GLN A 177 -16.67 -0.63 -16.89
CA GLN A 177 -17.06 0.12 -15.71
C GLN A 177 -17.43 1.54 -16.13
N SER A 178 -18.46 2.09 -15.51
CA SER A 178 -18.96 3.44 -15.75
C SER A 178 -19.33 4.11 -14.42
N GLY A 179 -19.44 5.44 -14.39
CA GLY A 179 -19.90 6.14 -13.19
C GLY A 179 -18.95 7.21 -12.69
N SER A 180 -19.27 7.73 -11.50
CA SER A 180 -18.63 8.94 -10.97
C SER A 180 -18.55 8.86 -9.46
N ILE A 181 -17.39 9.20 -8.90
CA ILE A 181 -17.21 9.37 -7.46
C ILE A 181 -16.70 10.77 -7.20
N ALA A 182 -17.22 11.40 -6.16
CA ALA A 182 -16.87 12.75 -5.80
C ALA A 182 -16.69 12.91 -4.29
N LEU A 183 -15.63 13.62 -3.91
CA LEU A 183 -15.46 14.19 -2.58
C LEU A 183 -15.41 15.71 -2.71
N VAL A 184 -16.36 16.40 -2.07
CA VAL A 184 -16.56 17.84 -2.22
C VAL A 184 -16.59 18.51 -0.85
N ASN A 185 -15.75 19.52 -0.65
CA ASN A 185 -15.63 20.31 0.58
C ASN A 185 -15.40 19.42 1.83
N SER A 186 -14.21 18.83 1.90
CA SER A 186 -13.89 17.80 2.90
C SER A 186 -12.45 17.92 3.38
N ASP A 187 -12.25 17.92 4.71
CA ASP A 187 -10.96 17.67 5.31
C ASP A 187 -10.81 16.16 5.60
N THR A 188 -9.76 15.52 5.09
CA THR A 188 -9.55 14.07 5.24
C THR A 188 -8.09 13.68 5.52
N ASP A 189 -7.91 12.59 6.26
CA ASP A 189 -6.62 11.89 6.44
C ASP A 189 -6.64 10.47 5.85
N MET A 190 -7.77 10.10 5.22
CA MET A 190 -8.00 8.80 4.59
C MET A 190 -7.60 8.87 3.11
N GLU A 191 -7.01 7.79 2.60
CA GLU A 191 -6.73 7.59 1.19
C GLU A 191 -8.06 7.67 0.41
N PHE A 192 -8.11 8.46 -0.66
CA PHE A 192 -9.26 8.54 -1.54
C PHE A 192 -9.63 7.16 -2.10
N GLY A 193 -8.64 6.42 -2.63
CA GLY A 193 -8.84 5.01 -2.94
C GLY A 193 -7.86 4.39 -3.91
N LEU A 194 -8.00 3.07 -4.03
CA LEU A 194 -7.36 2.23 -5.02
C LEU A 194 -8.35 1.90 -6.13
N LEU A 195 -8.24 2.61 -7.25
CA LEU A 195 -9.24 2.62 -8.30
C LEU A 195 -8.69 2.15 -9.63
N TYR A 196 -9.44 1.26 -10.27
CA TYR A 196 -9.12 0.64 -11.54
C TYR A 196 -10.07 1.12 -12.64
N SER A 197 -9.53 1.46 -13.81
CA SER A 197 -10.33 1.80 -14.97
C SER A 197 -11.12 0.61 -15.52
N GLY A 198 -12.21 0.91 -16.26
CA GLY A 198 -13.06 -0.06 -16.93
C GLY A 198 -12.59 -0.44 -18.33
N SER A 199 -12.66 0.50 -19.28
CA SER A 199 -12.25 0.34 -20.68
C SER A 199 -11.87 1.71 -21.27
N GLN A 200 -11.39 1.80 -22.51
CA GLN A 200 -11.10 3.10 -23.13
C GLN A 200 -12.34 3.90 -23.53
N ASP A 201 -13.48 3.21 -23.67
CA ASP A 201 -14.66 3.73 -24.35
C ASP A 201 -15.44 4.70 -23.44
N ASP A 202 -15.60 4.36 -22.16
CA ASP A 202 -16.29 5.19 -21.18
C ASP A 202 -15.36 5.63 -20.05
N ASP A 203 -15.24 6.95 -19.82
CA ASP A 203 -14.48 7.43 -18.67
C ASP A 203 -15.28 7.29 -17.37
N LEU A 204 -14.67 6.61 -16.40
CA LEU A 204 -14.93 6.78 -14.98
C LEU A 204 -14.47 8.18 -14.54
N LEU A 205 -15.30 8.87 -13.78
CA LEU A 205 -14.99 10.19 -13.25
C LEU A 205 -14.61 10.10 -11.77
N VAL A 206 -13.42 10.59 -11.46
CA VAL A 206 -12.96 10.79 -10.09
C VAL A 206 -12.87 12.28 -9.83
N ILE A 207 -13.67 12.79 -8.91
CA ILE A 207 -13.80 14.22 -8.65
C ILE A 207 -13.39 14.55 -7.22
N GLN A 208 -12.55 15.57 -7.09
CA GLN A 208 -12.08 16.10 -5.82
C GLN A 208 -12.18 17.62 -5.91
N LYS A 209 -13.03 18.23 -5.10
CA LYS A 209 -13.24 19.68 -5.10
C LYS A 209 -13.16 20.22 -3.69
N LYS A 210 -12.30 21.21 -3.44
CA LYS A 210 -12.06 21.77 -2.09
C LYS A 210 -11.74 20.69 -1.07
N VAL A 211 -10.82 19.79 -1.45
CA VAL A 211 -10.36 18.71 -0.57
C VAL A 211 -9.05 19.14 0.08
N ASN A 212 -8.99 19.02 1.40
CA ASN A 212 -7.77 19.21 2.17
C ASN A 212 -7.35 17.85 2.75
N PHE A 213 -6.30 17.28 2.19
CA PHE A 213 -5.78 15.99 2.61
C PHE A 213 -4.48 16.16 3.40
N LYS A 214 -4.38 15.46 4.53
CA LYS A 214 -3.13 15.33 5.28
C LYS A 214 -2.96 13.89 5.79
N GLY A 215 -2.14 13.10 5.11
CA GLY A 215 -1.98 11.68 5.41
C GLY A 215 -0.86 11.00 4.63
N VAL A 216 -0.76 9.67 4.73
CA VAL A 216 0.39 8.92 4.18
C VAL A 216 0.33 8.81 2.65
N ILE A 217 -0.85 8.48 2.10
CA ILE A 217 -1.10 8.34 0.67
C ILE A 217 -2.50 8.86 0.37
N TRP A 218 -2.62 9.58 -0.75
CA TRP A 218 -3.88 10.13 -1.20
C TRP A 218 -4.61 9.19 -2.14
N GLN A 219 -3.96 8.66 -3.18
CA GLN A 219 -4.66 7.80 -4.14
C GLN A 219 -3.74 6.89 -4.96
N GLU A 220 -4.32 5.78 -5.44
CA GLU A 220 -3.74 4.89 -6.45
C GLU A 220 -4.73 4.69 -7.60
N LEU A 221 -4.46 5.27 -8.78
CA LEU A 221 -5.29 5.14 -9.98
C LEU A 221 -4.60 4.27 -11.03
N LYS A 222 -5.25 3.16 -11.41
CA LYS A 222 -4.68 2.12 -12.27
C LYS A 222 -5.54 1.92 -13.52
N ALA A 223 -4.90 1.95 -14.67
CA ALA A 223 -5.54 1.75 -15.97
C ALA A 223 -5.18 0.38 -16.57
N ASN A 224 -5.74 -0.70 -16.02
CA ASN A 224 -5.32 -2.07 -16.35
C ASN A 224 -5.83 -2.57 -17.71
N HIS A 225 -6.93 -2.01 -18.22
CA HIS A 225 -7.61 -2.50 -19.43
C HIS A 225 -7.65 -1.48 -20.57
N GLY A 226 -6.89 -0.40 -20.49
CA GLY A 226 -7.17 0.82 -21.26
C GLY A 226 -7.23 2.03 -20.36
N GLY A 227 -7.21 3.25 -20.92
CA GLY A 227 -7.61 4.49 -20.25
C GLY A 227 -9.04 4.45 -19.67
N GLY A 228 -9.83 5.51 -19.80
CA GLY A 228 -11.19 5.51 -19.25
C GLY A 228 -11.30 5.82 -17.76
N LEU A 229 -10.32 6.52 -17.21
CA LEU A 229 -10.46 7.18 -15.91
C LEU A 229 -9.96 8.61 -16.06
N LYS A 230 -10.83 9.56 -15.72
CA LYS A 230 -10.51 10.98 -15.67
C LYS A 230 -10.56 11.46 -14.22
N LEU A 231 -9.44 12.02 -13.79
CA LEU A 231 -9.27 12.68 -12.50
C LEU A 231 -9.53 14.18 -12.67
N VAL A 232 -10.42 14.73 -11.85
CA VAL A 232 -10.76 16.14 -11.76
C VAL A 232 -10.41 16.62 -10.35
N MET A 233 -9.48 17.56 -10.24
CA MET A 233 -9.09 18.18 -8.97
C MET A 233 -9.30 19.69 -9.04
N GLU A 234 -10.01 20.27 -8.09
CA GLU A 234 -10.27 21.71 -8.05
C GLU A 234 -10.11 22.25 -6.64
N ASP A 235 -9.24 23.25 -6.46
CA ASP A 235 -8.99 23.90 -5.17
C ASP A 235 -8.59 22.90 -4.05
N CYS A 236 -7.81 21.88 -4.39
CA CYS A 236 -7.34 20.89 -3.41
C CYS A 236 -5.97 21.26 -2.82
N ASP A 237 -5.78 20.98 -1.53
CA ASP A 237 -4.49 21.04 -0.84
C ASP A 237 -4.17 19.65 -0.30
N LEU A 238 -3.16 19.00 -0.85
CA LEU A 238 -2.83 17.60 -0.55
C LEU A 238 -1.42 17.55 0.05
N GLU A 239 -1.29 17.09 1.29
CA GLU A 239 -0.03 17.01 2.02
C GLU A 239 0.29 15.57 2.41
N GLN A 240 1.46 15.09 1.98
CA GLN A 240 2.00 13.82 2.41
C GLN A 240 2.62 13.96 3.81
N VAL A 241 2.18 13.13 4.74
CA VAL A 241 2.77 12.98 6.07
C VAL A 241 3.45 11.62 6.14
N ASP A 242 4.77 11.63 6.14
CA ASP A 242 5.54 10.41 6.28
C ASP A 242 5.38 9.82 7.70
N PRO A 243 5.11 8.52 7.83
CA PRO A 243 5.12 7.85 9.12
C PRO A 243 6.55 7.85 9.72
N PRO A 244 6.68 7.69 11.05
CA PRO A 244 7.97 7.38 11.65
C PRO A 244 8.53 6.07 11.08
N THR A 245 9.65 6.16 10.36
CA THR A 245 10.32 5.00 9.75
C THR A 245 11.38 4.38 10.65
N TYR A 246 11.63 4.95 11.82
CA TYR A 246 12.62 4.43 12.76
C TYR A 246 12.23 4.63 14.22
N TYR A 247 12.80 3.77 15.08
CA TYR A 247 12.62 3.79 16.52
C TYR A 247 13.97 3.59 17.22
N ARG A 248 14.31 4.50 18.12
CA ARG A 248 15.50 4.36 18.98
C ARG A 248 15.24 3.32 20.07
N LYS A 249 16.20 2.41 20.28
CA LYS A 249 16.08 1.26 21.19
C LYS A 249 17.40 0.92 21.89
N GLU A 250 17.30 0.22 23.00
CA GLU A 250 18.41 -0.50 23.62
C GLU A 250 18.42 -1.95 23.15
N ILE A 251 19.57 -2.38 22.63
CA ILE A 251 19.73 -3.63 21.88
C ILE A 251 20.90 -4.41 22.46
N VAL A 252 20.67 -5.68 22.80
CA VAL A 252 21.73 -6.62 23.20
C VAL A 252 21.95 -7.60 22.05
N PHE A 253 23.19 -7.76 21.60
CA PHE A 253 23.50 -8.65 20.48
C PHE A 253 24.01 -10.01 20.96
N THR A 254 23.61 -11.04 20.23
CA THR A 254 24.27 -12.34 20.21
C THR A 254 24.80 -12.59 18.80
N GLN A 255 25.47 -13.72 18.60
CA GLN A 255 26.00 -14.08 17.29
C GLN A 255 24.93 -14.18 16.19
N ASN A 256 23.70 -14.59 16.54
CA ASN A 256 22.65 -14.82 15.55
C ASN A 256 21.39 -13.99 15.81
N SER A 257 21.41 -13.14 16.83
CA SER A 257 20.23 -12.35 17.18
C SER A 257 20.55 -11.00 17.78
N ALA A 258 19.56 -10.11 17.74
CA ALA A 258 19.53 -8.86 18.48
C ALA A 258 18.26 -8.83 19.34
N LYS A 259 18.41 -8.61 20.64
CA LYS A 259 17.30 -8.56 21.61
C LYS A 259 17.06 -7.13 22.03
N LEU A 260 15.81 -6.67 21.99
CA LEU A 260 15.43 -5.35 22.48
C LEU A 260 15.08 -5.44 23.97
N LEU A 261 15.57 -4.50 24.76
CA LEU A 261 15.32 -4.48 26.21
C LEU A 261 13.99 -3.80 26.58
N GLU A 262 13.59 -2.75 25.85
CA GLU A 262 12.38 -1.99 26.18
C GLU A 262 11.60 -1.47 24.95
N GLY A 263 10.28 -1.38 25.15
CA GLY A 263 9.30 -0.76 24.27
C GLY A 263 8.84 -1.64 23.10
N SER A 264 7.59 -1.50 22.71
CA SER A 264 7.00 -2.27 21.62
C SER A 264 6.87 -1.46 20.32
N PHE A 265 6.67 -2.16 19.21
CA PHE A 265 6.14 -1.66 17.94
C PHE A 265 5.24 -2.78 17.40
N ASN A 266 4.08 -2.43 16.82
CA ASN A 266 3.01 -3.41 16.60
C ASN A 266 3.39 -4.55 15.65
N GLN A 267 4.06 -4.25 14.53
CA GLN A 267 4.71 -5.26 13.70
C GLN A 267 5.64 -4.59 12.71
N ILE A 268 6.68 -5.32 12.31
CA ILE A 268 7.43 -5.04 11.08
C ILE A 268 7.32 -6.28 10.19
N GLU A 269 6.68 -6.12 9.04
CA GLU A 269 6.73 -7.16 8.02
C GLU A 269 8.04 -7.05 7.24
N ASN A 270 8.81 -8.13 7.26
CA ASN A 270 9.98 -8.30 6.41
C ASN A 270 9.73 -9.40 5.37
N MET A 271 8.54 -9.38 4.76
CA MET A 271 8.20 -10.26 3.64
C MET A 271 8.76 -9.69 2.34
N PHE A 272 9.60 -10.47 1.67
CA PHE A 272 10.13 -10.13 0.37
C PHE A 272 9.10 -10.52 -0.71
N GLN A 273 8.29 -9.55 -1.18
CA GLN A 273 7.41 -9.74 -2.34
C GLN A 273 8.13 -9.27 -3.61
N GLY A 274 8.61 -10.19 -4.45
CA GLY A 274 9.27 -9.86 -5.73
C GLY A 274 10.70 -9.33 -5.57
N MET A 275 11.17 -8.35 -6.36
CA MET A 275 12.55 -7.81 -6.23
C MET A 275 12.81 -6.99 -4.93
N GLY A 276 11.80 -6.88 -4.06
CA GLY A 276 11.81 -6.29 -2.72
C GLY A 276 12.32 -4.85 -2.66
N ASN A 277 11.42 -3.88 -2.59
CA ASN A 277 11.80 -2.46 -2.48
C ASN A 277 11.91 -1.96 -1.04
N SER A 278 11.52 -2.75 -0.05
CA SER A 278 11.58 -2.43 1.38
C SER A 278 12.45 -3.47 2.10
N SER A 279 13.09 -3.07 3.19
CA SER A 279 13.69 -4.00 4.14
C SER A 279 13.90 -3.31 5.49
N ASN A 280 14.01 -4.14 6.52
CA ASN A 280 14.16 -3.66 7.89
C ASN A 280 15.59 -3.91 8.38
N ILE A 281 16.12 -2.95 9.14
CA ILE A 281 17.47 -3.00 9.70
C ILE A 281 17.50 -2.67 11.17
N ILE A 282 18.59 -3.12 11.77
CA ILE A 282 19.13 -2.51 12.96
C ILE A 282 20.35 -1.67 12.55
N TYR A 283 20.38 -0.41 12.99
CA TYR A 283 21.57 0.44 12.91
C TYR A 283 22.09 0.73 14.32
N CYS A 284 23.34 0.35 14.58
CA CYS A 284 23.97 0.50 15.90
C CYS A 284 25.46 0.81 15.73
N GLU A 285 25.97 1.85 16.39
CA GLU A 285 27.40 2.20 16.41
C GLU A 285 28.09 2.25 15.02
N GLY A 286 27.37 2.73 14.00
CA GLY A 286 27.89 2.82 12.63
C GLY A 286 27.83 1.51 11.83
N MET A 287 27.16 0.48 12.35
CA MET A 287 26.98 -0.84 11.74
C MET A 287 25.53 -1.07 11.36
N THR A 288 25.31 -1.77 10.24
CA THR A 288 23.99 -2.06 9.69
C THR A 288 23.76 -3.57 9.64
N PHE A 289 22.72 -4.03 10.32
CA PHE A 289 22.32 -5.44 10.34
C PHE A 289 21.02 -5.61 9.59
N MET A 290 21.04 -6.41 8.53
CA MET A 290 19.84 -6.85 7.82
C MET A 290 19.07 -7.86 8.64
N LEU A 291 17.75 -7.67 8.71
CA LEU A 291 16.85 -8.71 9.18
C LEU A 291 16.58 -9.69 8.01
N PRO A 292 16.64 -11.01 8.22
CA PRO A 292 16.34 -11.99 7.19
C PRO A 292 14.84 -11.97 6.82
N PRO A 293 14.47 -12.48 5.62
CA PRO A 293 13.07 -12.61 5.21
C PRO A 293 12.25 -13.43 6.19
N ASN A 294 10.95 -13.13 6.30
CA ASN A 294 10.01 -13.77 7.23
C ASN A 294 10.41 -13.63 8.72
N THR A 295 11.33 -12.73 9.04
CA THR A 295 11.53 -12.30 10.42
C THR A 295 10.37 -11.40 10.78
N PHE A 296 9.40 -11.97 11.49
CA PHE A 296 8.34 -11.19 12.11
C PHE A 296 8.90 -10.59 13.39
N LEU A 297 9.00 -9.27 13.39
CA LEU A 297 9.21 -8.55 14.63
C LEU A 297 7.83 -8.23 15.19
N GLN A 298 7.28 -9.15 15.99
CA GLN A 298 6.06 -8.90 16.75
C GLN A 298 6.44 -8.43 18.14
N ASN A 299 6.01 -7.23 18.49
CA ASN A 299 6.06 -6.77 19.87
C ASN A 299 4.68 -6.17 20.20
N TYR A 300 3.78 -7.05 20.64
CA TYR A 300 2.41 -6.68 20.98
C TYR A 300 2.42 -5.75 22.20
N HIS A 301 2.19 -4.45 22.00
CA HIS A 301 1.66 -3.64 23.10
C HIS A 301 0.21 -4.08 23.31
N ASN A 302 0.05 -5.09 24.17
CA ASN A 302 -1.23 -5.65 24.56
C ASN A 302 -2.01 -4.62 25.38
N ARG A 303 -2.66 -3.65 24.72
CA ARG A 303 -3.66 -2.77 25.37
C ARG A 303 -5.05 -3.42 25.44
N TYR A 304 -5.26 -4.57 24.78
CA TYR A 304 -6.60 -5.10 24.52
C TYR A 304 -6.87 -6.56 24.89
N ASN A 305 -5.84 -7.36 25.20
CA ASN A 305 -6.06 -8.60 25.94
C ASN A 305 -5.60 -8.35 27.36
N HIS A 306 -6.43 -8.71 28.34
CA HIS A 306 -6.24 -8.52 29.78
C HIS A 306 -5.03 -9.28 30.38
N ASP A 307 -4.06 -9.66 29.55
CA ASP A 307 -2.82 -10.30 29.97
C ASP A 307 -1.86 -9.24 30.55
N THR A 308 -1.14 -9.63 31.60
CA THR A 308 -0.16 -8.76 32.23
C THR A 308 0.98 -8.44 31.26
N ILE A 309 1.52 -7.21 31.33
CA ILE A 309 2.67 -6.73 30.53
C ILE A 309 3.85 -7.74 30.55
N GLY A 310 3.99 -8.53 31.61
CA GLY A 310 5.04 -9.56 31.76
C GLY A 310 4.87 -10.81 30.89
N GLN A 311 3.69 -11.07 30.31
CA GLN A 311 3.44 -12.26 29.47
C GLN A 311 3.54 -11.96 27.97
N ALA A 312 3.21 -10.74 27.51
CA ALA A 312 3.31 -10.34 26.11
C ALA A 312 4.74 -9.95 25.67
N ASN A 313 5.59 -9.56 26.62
CA ASN A 313 7.00 -9.21 26.40
C ASN A 313 7.96 -10.41 26.55
N GLN A 314 7.49 -11.65 26.39
CA GLN A 314 8.39 -12.80 26.42
C GLN A 314 9.26 -12.83 25.15
N ASP A 315 10.37 -12.10 25.21
CA ASP A 315 11.65 -12.41 24.55
C ASP A 315 11.59 -12.88 23.09
N THR A 316 11.30 -11.99 22.15
CA THR A 316 11.65 -12.28 20.75
C THR A 316 13.03 -11.70 20.46
N SER A 317 14.06 -12.52 20.68
CA SER A 317 15.34 -12.31 20.01
C SER A 317 15.09 -12.20 18.51
N HIS A 318 15.52 -11.11 17.88
CA HIS A 318 15.34 -10.90 16.45
C HIS A 318 16.48 -11.58 15.70
N TYR A 319 16.15 -12.43 14.73
CA TYR A 319 17.19 -13.01 13.88
C TYR A 319 17.85 -11.91 13.05
N ILE A 320 19.17 -11.91 13.05
CA ILE A 320 20.00 -11.14 12.15
C ILE A 320 20.86 -12.11 11.34
N HIS A 321 21.41 -11.66 10.21
CA HIS A 321 22.52 -12.40 9.60
C HIS A 321 23.65 -12.55 10.64
N THR A 322 24.26 -13.73 10.68
CA THR A 322 25.22 -14.09 11.72
C THR A 322 26.38 -13.10 11.78
N ILE A 323 26.67 -12.59 12.98
CA ILE A 323 27.86 -11.79 13.26
C ILE A 323 29.08 -12.74 13.21
N PRO A 324 30.05 -12.51 12.31
CA PRO A 324 31.26 -13.32 12.27
C PRO A 324 32.15 -13.05 13.48
N LYS A 325 32.90 -14.07 13.91
CA LYS A 325 33.99 -13.95 14.89
C LYS A 325 35.33 -14.06 14.19
N LYS A 326 36.38 -13.55 14.84
CA LYS A 326 37.76 -13.81 14.41
C LYS A 326 38.01 -15.32 14.27
N GLY A 327 38.56 -15.72 13.13
CA GLY A 327 38.86 -17.11 12.77
C GLY A 327 37.71 -17.84 12.08
N ASP A 328 36.50 -17.27 12.02
CA ASP A 328 35.40 -17.87 11.27
C ASP A 328 35.76 -18.00 9.78
N ARG A 329 35.39 -19.14 9.20
CA ARG A 329 35.51 -19.42 7.77
C ARG A 329 34.15 -19.71 7.16
N PHE A 330 33.86 -19.12 6.01
CA PHE A 330 32.59 -19.30 5.31
C PHE A 330 32.73 -18.95 3.83
N LEU A 331 31.71 -19.34 3.04
CA LEU A 331 31.69 -19.07 1.62
C LEU A 331 31.05 -17.72 1.32
N MET A 332 31.65 -17.00 0.38
CA MET A 332 31.07 -15.81 -0.25
C MET A 332 31.21 -15.92 -1.76
N SER A 333 30.41 -15.17 -2.50
CA SER A 333 30.62 -15.01 -3.94
C SER A 333 31.26 -13.67 -4.26
N ARG A 334 32.07 -13.61 -5.31
CA ARG A 334 32.43 -12.37 -5.99
C ARG A 334 31.14 -11.67 -6.45
N SER A 335 31.09 -10.34 -6.33
CA SER A 335 29.95 -9.59 -6.86
C SER A 335 29.99 -9.56 -8.39
N TYR A 336 28.82 -9.39 -9.01
CA TYR A 336 28.66 -9.36 -10.46
C TYR A 336 27.50 -8.46 -10.90
N GLN A 337 27.63 -7.86 -12.07
CA GLN A 337 26.60 -7.06 -12.72
C GLN A 337 25.43 -7.93 -13.21
N THR A 338 24.35 -7.30 -13.69
CA THR A 338 23.18 -8.02 -14.21
C THR A 338 23.53 -8.98 -15.34
N ASN A 339 24.46 -8.60 -16.22
CA ASN A 339 25.01 -9.39 -17.33
C ASN A 339 25.95 -10.53 -16.89
N GLY A 340 26.27 -10.65 -15.59
CA GLY A 340 27.16 -11.68 -15.04
C GLY A 340 28.63 -11.28 -14.96
N GLU A 341 29.03 -10.10 -15.44
CA GLU A 341 30.41 -9.63 -15.35
C GLU A 341 30.81 -9.36 -13.90
N VAL A 342 32.00 -9.83 -13.52
CA VAL A 342 32.51 -9.73 -12.15
C VAL A 342 32.91 -8.29 -11.84
N ILE A 343 32.59 -7.84 -10.63
CA ILE A 343 33.07 -6.56 -10.10
C ILE A 343 34.35 -6.85 -9.27
N PRO A 344 35.54 -6.41 -9.71
CA PRO A 344 36.82 -6.93 -9.21
C PRO A 344 37.06 -6.79 -7.71
N ASP A 345 36.56 -5.74 -7.08
CA ASP A 345 36.79 -5.36 -5.69
C ASP A 345 35.56 -5.55 -4.80
N MET A 346 34.59 -6.37 -5.22
CA MET A 346 33.34 -6.54 -4.48
C MET A 346 32.98 -8.00 -4.20
N LEU A 347 32.41 -8.24 -3.02
CA LEU A 347 31.88 -9.52 -2.55
C LEU A 347 30.39 -9.41 -2.23
N ARG A 348 29.70 -10.56 -2.20
CA ARG A 348 28.29 -10.70 -1.75
C ARG A 348 28.16 -11.81 -0.71
N ASN A 349 27.33 -11.61 0.31
CA ASN A 349 27.11 -12.59 1.38
C ASN A 349 26.08 -13.67 1.02
N VAL A 350 25.16 -13.38 0.12
CA VAL A 350 24.19 -14.36 -0.41
C VAL A 350 24.68 -14.87 -1.76
N ILE A 351 24.96 -16.17 -1.82
CA ILE A 351 25.41 -16.85 -3.05
C ILE A 351 24.18 -17.28 -3.85
N ASN A 352 24.02 -16.74 -5.06
CA ASN A 352 23.02 -17.21 -6.02
C ASN A 352 23.59 -18.39 -6.82
N TRP A 353 23.54 -19.59 -6.23
CA TRP A 353 24.08 -20.82 -6.81
C TRP A 353 23.53 -21.10 -8.22
N GLU A 354 22.23 -20.90 -8.40
CA GLU A 354 21.53 -21.08 -9.68
C GLU A 354 22.08 -20.15 -10.77
N LYS A 355 22.16 -18.84 -10.49
CA LYS A 355 22.70 -17.87 -11.45
C LYS A 355 24.16 -18.15 -11.80
N LEU A 356 24.90 -18.77 -10.90
CA LEU A 356 26.28 -19.17 -11.12
C LEU A 356 26.42 -20.55 -11.81
N GLY A 357 25.33 -21.30 -11.98
CA GLY A 357 25.36 -22.66 -12.53
C GLY A 357 26.11 -23.65 -11.65
N LEU A 358 26.09 -23.45 -10.32
CA LEU A 358 26.82 -24.25 -9.34
C LEU A 358 25.85 -25.03 -8.44
N SER A 359 26.25 -26.23 -8.00
CA SER A 359 25.49 -26.97 -7.00
C SER A 359 25.57 -26.27 -5.63
N PRO A 360 24.44 -26.16 -4.90
CA PRO A 360 24.40 -25.43 -3.65
C PRO A 360 25.14 -26.19 -2.54
N ILE A 361 25.91 -25.46 -1.74
CA ILE A 361 26.58 -25.97 -0.55
C ILE A 361 25.99 -25.26 0.67
N PRO A 362 25.71 -25.96 1.80
CA PRO A 362 25.26 -25.31 3.02
C PRO A 362 26.22 -24.18 3.42
N ASN A 363 25.67 -22.97 3.49
CA ASN A 363 26.42 -21.77 3.83
C ASN A 363 25.56 -20.88 4.71
N THR A 364 26.13 -20.28 5.74
CA THR A 364 25.39 -19.36 6.61
C THR A 364 25.75 -17.93 6.24
N VAL A 365 24.73 -17.12 5.94
CA VAL A 365 24.91 -15.71 5.58
C VAL A 365 25.50 -14.93 6.76
N ARG A 366 26.54 -14.13 6.49
CA ARG A 366 27.24 -13.32 7.49
C ARG A 366 26.94 -11.83 7.33
N SER A 367 26.86 -11.12 8.45
CA SER A 367 26.70 -9.66 8.49
C SER A 367 28.05 -8.98 8.67
N LEU A 368 28.86 -8.94 7.60
CA LEU A 368 30.11 -8.19 7.60
C LEU A 368 29.84 -6.68 7.63
N GLN A 369 30.74 -5.94 8.27
CA GLN A 369 30.61 -4.49 8.46
C GLN A 369 31.76 -3.73 7.80
N ALA A 370 31.50 -2.47 7.44
CA ALA A 370 32.56 -1.56 7.01
C ALA A 370 33.60 -1.43 8.14
N GLY A 371 34.85 -1.80 7.83
CA GLY A 371 35.97 -1.84 8.76
C GLY A 371 36.39 -3.25 9.20
N ASP A 372 35.62 -4.28 8.86
CA ASP A 372 36.02 -5.67 9.07
C ASP A 372 37.24 -6.02 8.21
N ARG A 373 38.07 -6.93 8.71
CA ARG A 373 39.22 -7.48 7.99
C ARG A 373 39.01 -8.95 7.71
N ILE A 374 39.24 -9.32 6.47
CA ILE A 374 39.10 -10.70 5.98
C ILE A 374 40.36 -11.14 5.27
N LYS A 375 40.52 -12.46 5.09
CA LYS A 375 41.63 -13.07 4.38
C LYS A 375 41.12 -14.05 3.35
N ILE A 376 41.63 -13.90 2.12
CA ILE A 376 41.29 -14.75 0.98
C ILE A 376 42.62 -15.19 0.36
N GLN A 377 42.84 -16.51 0.28
CA GLN A 377 44.08 -17.11 -0.24
C GLN A 377 45.37 -16.48 0.32
N GLY A 378 45.42 -16.24 1.63
CA GLY A 378 46.63 -15.68 2.26
C GLY A 378 46.70 -14.16 2.27
N VAL A 379 45.91 -13.47 1.45
CA VAL A 379 45.92 -12.00 1.34
C VAL A 379 44.83 -11.39 2.23
N GLU A 380 45.20 -10.41 3.04
CA GLU A 380 44.26 -9.64 3.86
C GLU A 380 43.61 -8.51 3.07
N TYR A 381 42.31 -8.28 3.31
CA TYR A 381 41.49 -7.22 2.73
C TYR A 381 40.70 -6.51 3.82
N LEU A 382 40.45 -5.22 3.62
CA LEU A 382 39.60 -4.39 4.46
C LEU A 382 38.27 -4.16 3.76
N ILE A 383 37.15 -4.38 4.45
CA ILE A 383 35.82 -3.99 3.97
C ILE A 383 35.71 -2.46 4.08
N LYS A 384 35.76 -1.76 2.95
CA LYS A 384 35.65 -0.30 2.88
C LYS A 384 34.21 0.18 2.94
N VAL A 385 33.32 -0.55 2.27
CA VAL A 385 31.91 -0.20 2.13
C VAL A 385 31.07 -1.45 2.33
N THR A 386 29.98 -1.33 3.10
CA THR A 386 28.88 -2.29 3.09
C THR A 386 27.66 -1.59 2.51
N ASP A 387 27.00 -2.21 1.55
CA ASP A 387 25.77 -1.71 0.95
C ASP A 387 24.74 -2.84 0.74
N ARG A 388 23.49 -2.47 0.51
CA ARG A 388 22.44 -3.41 0.14
C ARG A 388 22.42 -3.61 -1.38
N VAL A 389 22.04 -4.81 -1.81
CA VAL A 389 21.64 -5.07 -3.20
C VAL A 389 20.24 -5.63 -3.31
N ASN A 390 19.74 -5.67 -4.55
CA ASN A 390 18.50 -6.36 -4.89
C ASN A 390 18.54 -7.78 -4.32
N GLY A 391 17.44 -8.19 -3.67
CA GLY A 391 17.38 -9.52 -3.07
C GLY A 391 17.44 -10.61 -4.12
N VAL A 392 17.83 -11.80 -3.69
CA VAL A 392 17.98 -12.99 -4.53
C VAL A 392 16.73 -13.84 -4.37
N MET A 393 16.08 -14.23 -5.47
CA MET A 393 15.04 -15.28 -5.48
C MET A 393 15.68 -16.62 -5.83
N PHE A 394 15.21 -17.71 -5.21
CA PHE A 394 15.71 -19.07 -5.41
C PHE A 394 14.59 -19.99 -5.91
N ASN A 395 14.90 -20.88 -6.86
CA ASN A 395 14.03 -22.03 -7.14
C ASN A 395 13.97 -23.00 -5.95
N SER A 396 12.92 -23.82 -5.89
CA SER A 396 12.62 -24.67 -4.73
C SER A 396 13.75 -25.60 -4.28
N GLU A 397 14.56 -26.08 -5.22
CA GLU A 397 15.69 -26.99 -4.97
C GLU A 397 16.97 -26.29 -4.48
N TYR A 398 17.05 -24.95 -4.57
CA TYR A 398 18.19 -24.14 -4.11
C TYR A 398 17.84 -23.29 -2.87
N ARG A 399 16.66 -23.52 -2.27
CA ARG A 399 16.19 -22.78 -1.08
C ARG A 399 17.12 -23.02 0.11
N PHE A 400 17.61 -21.94 0.69
CA PHE A 400 18.28 -22.00 1.98
C PHE A 400 17.26 -21.82 3.10
N ASN A 401 17.23 -22.75 4.07
CA ASN A 401 16.24 -22.76 5.17
C ASN A 401 14.76 -22.67 4.71
N ASN A 402 14.41 -23.32 3.59
CA ASN A 402 13.06 -23.27 3.01
C ASN A 402 12.58 -21.86 2.62
N GLN A 403 13.49 -20.88 2.46
CA GLN A 403 13.14 -19.54 2.00
C GLN A 403 13.32 -19.41 0.48
N ASP A 404 12.29 -18.88 -0.18
CA ASP A 404 12.23 -18.65 -1.63
C ASP A 404 13.06 -17.44 -2.08
N SER A 405 13.56 -16.64 -1.13
CA SER A 405 14.34 -15.46 -1.40
C SER A 405 15.18 -15.03 -0.19
N TYR A 406 16.19 -14.19 -0.41
CA TYR A 406 17.02 -13.55 0.61
C TYR A 406 17.33 -12.10 0.29
N TYR A 407 17.34 -11.25 1.33
CA TYR A 407 18.01 -9.96 1.28
C TYR A 407 19.53 -10.16 1.23
N SER A 408 20.23 -9.37 0.41
CA SER A 408 21.67 -9.53 0.18
C SER A 408 22.41 -8.20 0.39
N GLN A 409 23.66 -8.32 0.84
CA GLN A 409 24.59 -7.22 1.01
C GLN A 409 25.80 -7.40 0.11
N GLU A 410 26.32 -6.27 -0.33
CA GLU A 410 27.59 -6.15 -1.02
C GLU A 410 28.66 -5.51 -0.14
N PHE A 411 29.89 -5.92 -0.37
CA PHE A 411 31.04 -5.46 0.38
C PHE A 411 32.13 -5.03 -0.59
N LYS A 412 32.50 -3.75 -0.57
CA LYS A 412 33.63 -3.22 -1.33
C LYS A 412 34.92 -3.42 -0.53
N LEU A 413 35.93 -3.98 -1.16
CA LEU A 413 37.26 -4.19 -0.60
C LEU A 413 38.16 -2.96 -0.83
N ASP A 414 39.25 -2.88 -0.09
CA ASP A 414 40.28 -1.86 -0.24
C ASP A 414 41.15 -2.05 -1.49
N LYS A 415 41.12 -3.23 -2.09
CA LYS A 415 41.83 -3.59 -3.31
C LYS A 415 41.12 -4.70 -4.06
N ALA A 416 41.35 -4.78 -5.36
CA ALA A 416 40.77 -5.79 -6.23
C ALA A 416 41.23 -7.22 -5.87
N LEU A 417 40.32 -8.17 -6.08
CA LEU A 417 40.61 -9.60 -6.02
C LEU A 417 41.37 -10.03 -7.29
N PRO A 418 42.32 -10.98 -7.19
CA PRO A 418 42.95 -11.58 -8.36
C PRO A 418 41.91 -12.15 -9.34
N GLU A 419 42.11 -11.89 -10.63
CA GLU A 419 41.14 -12.26 -11.67
C GLU A 419 40.90 -13.77 -11.75
N ASN A 420 41.94 -14.56 -11.44
CA ASN A 420 41.94 -16.02 -11.46
C ASN A 420 41.20 -16.67 -10.27
N LEU A 421 40.67 -15.90 -9.32
CA LEU A 421 39.87 -16.46 -8.23
C LEU A 421 38.52 -17.00 -8.73
N PRO A 422 38.04 -18.14 -8.19
CA PRO A 422 36.73 -18.67 -8.51
C PRO A 422 35.61 -17.70 -8.09
N MET A 423 34.43 -17.86 -8.70
CA MET A 423 33.25 -17.05 -8.37
C MET A 423 32.78 -17.21 -6.93
N VAL A 424 32.91 -18.42 -6.37
CA VAL A 424 32.64 -18.71 -4.97
C VAL A 424 33.97 -19.04 -4.30
N LEU A 425 34.24 -18.40 -3.17
CA LEU A 425 35.51 -18.49 -2.46
C LEU A 425 35.28 -18.58 -0.95
N GLU A 426 36.21 -19.23 -0.26
CA GLU A 426 36.26 -19.23 1.20
C GLU A 426 36.91 -17.94 1.69
N VAL A 427 36.31 -17.36 2.72
CA VAL A 427 36.77 -16.16 3.41
C VAL A 427 37.06 -16.52 4.86
N GLU A 428 38.22 -16.11 5.37
CA GLU A 428 38.56 -16.17 6.80
C GLU A 428 38.45 -14.79 7.43
N VAL A 429 37.81 -14.68 8.59
CA VAL A 429 37.68 -13.39 9.30
C VAL A 429 38.90 -13.16 10.18
N ILE A 430 39.60 -12.05 9.93
CA ILE A 430 40.78 -11.64 10.70
C ILE A 430 40.39 -10.73 11.86
N ALA A 431 39.40 -9.86 11.62
CA ALA A 431 38.79 -9.02 12.65
C ALA A 431 37.35 -8.66 12.24
N SER A 432 36.40 -8.76 13.18
CA SER A 432 35.05 -8.22 13.01
C SER A 432 34.79 -7.11 14.02
N ARG A 433 34.31 -5.96 13.55
CA ARG A 433 33.89 -4.84 14.40
C ARG A 433 32.66 -5.20 15.22
N ALA A 434 31.72 -5.92 14.61
CA ALA A 434 30.46 -6.30 15.25
C ALA A 434 30.67 -7.33 16.38
N GLU A 435 31.82 -7.99 16.46
CA GLU A 435 32.18 -8.87 17.57
C GLU A 435 32.16 -8.13 18.92
N ALA A 436 32.48 -6.83 18.94
CA ALA A 436 32.43 -6.01 20.15
C ALA A 436 31.01 -5.80 20.70
N LEU A 437 29.97 -5.92 19.87
CA LEU A 437 28.57 -5.80 20.31
C LEU A 437 28.07 -7.06 21.02
N MET A 438 28.79 -8.18 20.89
CA MET A 438 28.43 -9.46 21.52
C MET A 438 28.94 -9.56 22.97
N ASP A 439 29.08 -8.44 23.67
CA ASP A 439 29.60 -8.39 25.04
C ASP A 439 28.52 -8.60 26.12
N GLY A 440 27.27 -8.83 25.68
CA GLY A 440 26.10 -9.04 26.54
C GLY A 440 25.53 -7.76 27.14
N LYS A 441 26.05 -6.57 26.78
CA LYS A 441 25.55 -5.29 27.28
C LYS A 441 24.53 -4.66 26.34
N PRO A 442 23.70 -3.73 26.87
CA PRO A 442 22.82 -2.91 26.05
C PRO A 442 23.61 -1.90 25.22
N HIS A 443 23.28 -1.80 23.93
CA HIS A 443 23.76 -0.76 23.03
C HIS A 443 22.59 0.09 22.52
N GLN A 444 22.82 1.39 22.39
CA GLN A 444 21.83 2.30 21.82
C GLN A 444 21.85 2.18 20.30
N GLY A 445 20.73 1.77 19.71
CA GLY A 445 20.57 1.58 18.28
C GLY A 445 19.19 2.01 17.78
N TYR A 446 18.93 1.74 16.51
CA TYR A 446 17.70 2.10 15.83
C TYR A 446 17.17 0.89 15.05
N ILE A 447 15.87 0.64 15.20
CA ILE A 447 15.11 -0.22 14.27
C ILE A 447 14.59 0.69 13.17
N ILE A 448 14.90 0.37 11.92
CA ILE A 448 14.57 1.25 10.79
C ILE A 448 13.94 0.44 9.68
N PHE A 449 12.83 0.94 9.15
CA PHE A 449 12.25 0.50 7.89
C PHE A 449 12.76 1.36 6.74
N LYS A 450 13.24 0.70 5.69
CA LYS A 450 13.94 1.34 4.58
C LYS A 450 13.34 0.94 3.24
N TYR A 451 12.92 1.91 2.45
CA TYR A 451 12.66 1.73 1.02
C TYR A 451 13.91 2.02 0.17
N ASN A 452 14.68 0.98 -0.19
CA ASN A 452 15.84 0.97 -1.13
C ASN A 452 16.82 2.16 -1.09
N LYS A 453 16.97 2.88 0.02
CA LYS A 453 17.80 4.09 0.09
C LYS A 453 18.59 4.16 1.39
N ASN A 454 19.77 4.77 1.31
CA ASN A 454 20.66 5.07 2.43
C ASN A 454 20.98 3.85 3.31
N TRP A 455 21.55 2.82 2.68
CA TRP A 455 22.02 1.58 3.31
C TRP A 455 23.52 1.57 3.57
N GLN A 456 24.23 2.41 2.83
CA GLN A 456 25.68 2.38 2.74
C GLN A 456 26.33 2.82 4.05
N THR A 457 27.26 2.00 4.52
CA THR A 457 28.24 2.39 5.56
C THR A 457 29.62 2.36 4.96
N ASN A 458 30.49 3.30 5.37
CA ASN A 458 31.80 3.50 4.78
C ASN A 458 32.83 3.81 5.87
N VAL A 459 34.02 3.22 5.78
CA VAL A 459 35.13 3.46 6.71
C VAL A 459 35.69 4.88 6.58
N ASP A 460 35.69 5.44 5.37
CA ASP A 460 36.30 6.75 5.08
C ASP A 460 35.31 7.91 5.19
N ILE A 461 34.02 7.62 5.12
CA ILE A 461 32.96 8.63 5.06
C ILE A 461 31.96 8.35 6.18
N ASN A 462 31.88 9.27 7.14
CA ASN A 462 30.77 9.32 8.06
C ASN A 462 29.58 10.02 7.38
N HIS A 463 28.62 9.23 6.88
CA HIS A 463 27.40 9.77 6.28
C HIS A 463 26.49 10.51 7.28
N GLY A 464 26.75 10.38 8.58
CA GLY A 464 25.90 10.92 9.64
C GLY A 464 24.69 10.03 9.93
N LEU A 465 24.11 10.23 11.12
CA LEU A 465 22.94 9.47 11.56
C LEU A 465 21.72 9.75 10.67
N GLU A 466 21.49 11.00 10.27
CA GLU A 466 20.34 11.37 9.45
C GLU A 466 20.29 10.63 8.12
N TYR A 467 21.44 10.42 7.46
CA TYR A 467 21.51 9.59 6.25
C TYR A 467 20.93 8.20 6.52
N MET A 468 21.35 7.57 7.63
CA MET A 468 20.86 6.26 8.02
C MET A 468 19.42 6.26 8.50
N LEU A 469 18.90 7.35 9.07
CA LEU A 469 17.50 7.41 9.52
C LEU A 469 16.52 7.76 8.39
N GLN A 470 16.98 8.46 7.35
CA GLN A 470 16.16 8.77 6.18
C GLN A 470 15.80 7.48 5.41
N SER A 471 14.51 7.22 5.27
CA SER A 471 13.97 6.34 4.22
C SER A 471 13.50 7.22 3.06
N ASN A 472 13.31 6.64 1.86
CA ASN A 472 12.40 7.29 0.92
C ASN A 472 11.03 7.50 1.62
N PRO A 473 10.30 8.58 1.28
CA PRO A 473 8.95 8.80 1.77
C PRO A 473 8.14 7.52 1.59
N PHE A 474 7.20 7.29 2.51
CA PHE A 474 6.45 6.05 2.50
C PHE A 474 5.56 6.02 1.25
N GLY A 475 6.01 5.30 0.23
CA GLY A 475 5.32 5.25 -1.05
C GLY A 475 5.29 6.58 -1.80
N VAL A 476 4.16 6.85 -2.43
CA VAL A 476 3.90 8.04 -3.24
C VAL A 476 2.62 8.67 -2.71
N LEU A 477 2.51 10.00 -2.69
CA LEU A 477 1.25 10.64 -2.32
C LEU A 477 0.16 10.28 -3.34
N SER A 478 0.51 10.24 -4.62
CA SER A 478 -0.37 9.79 -5.71
C SER A 478 0.37 8.86 -6.68
N TYR A 479 -0.19 7.68 -6.94
CA TYR A 479 0.29 6.74 -7.97
C TYR A 479 -0.73 6.67 -9.11
N ASN A 480 -0.40 7.20 -10.29
CA ASN A 480 -1.31 7.18 -11.43
C ASN A 480 -0.67 6.48 -12.63
N HIS A 481 -1.40 5.61 -13.32
CA HIS A 481 -0.98 5.09 -14.63
C HIS A 481 -0.96 6.22 -15.69
N LYS A 482 -0.12 6.09 -16.73
CA LYS A 482 0.04 7.11 -17.78
C LYS A 482 -1.19 7.31 -18.69
N GLU A 483 -2.20 6.46 -18.59
CA GLU A 483 -3.44 6.55 -19.36
C GLU A 483 -4.54 7.33 -18.63
N ILE A 484 -4.31 7.66 -17.36
CA ILE A 484 -5.25 8.46 -16.57
C ILE A 484 -5.23 9.89 -17.10
N SER A 485 -6.41 10.42 -17.42
CA SER A 485 -6.55 11.82 -17.86
C SER A 485 -6.70 12.71 -16.64
N ILE A 486 -6.08 13.88 -16.65
CA ILE A 486 -6.08 14.77 -15.48
C ILE A 486 -6.53 16.16 -15.92
N TRP A 487 -7.53 16.68 -15.21
CA TRP A 487 -7.83 18.10 -15.18
C TRP A 487 -7.66 18.56 -13.73
N ALA A 488 -6.77 19.52 -13.49
CA ALA A 488 -6.53 20.07 -12.17
C ALA A 488 -6.52 21.60 -12.23
N ARG A 489 -7.11 22.25 -11.23
CA ARG A 489 -7.10 23.71 -11.07
C ARG A 489 -6.85 24.10 -9.62
N ASN A 490 -5.92 25.03 -9.40
CA ASN A 490 -5.57 25.54 -8.07
C ASN A 490 -5.22 24.42 -7.07
N THR A 491 -4.61 23.34 -7.56
CA THR A 491 -4.27 22.17 -6.74
C THR A 491 -2.82 22.25 -6.27
N LYS A 492 -2.61 22.13 -4.97
CA LYS A 492 -1.28 21.94 -4.37
C LYS A 492 -1.10 20.48 -4.02
N HIS A 493 -0.05 19.86 -4.55
CA HIS A 493 0.31 18.47 -4.29
C HIS A 493 1.65 18.41 -3.56
N ASN A 494 1.63 18.57 -2.24
CA ASN A 494 2.79 18.59 -1.37
C ASN A 494 3.19 17.15 -0.96
N GLY A 495 3.70 16.40 -1.92
CA GLY A 495 4.16 15.02 -1.71
C GLY A 495 4.57 14.38 -3.03
N PHE A 496 5.10 13.16 -2.99
CA PHE A 496 5.69 12.56 -4.18
C PHE A 496 4.63 12.11 -5.18
N TYR A 497 4.58 12.74 -6.36
CA TYR A 497 3.68 12.34 -7.45
C TYR A 497 4.37 11.38 -8.42
N ARG A 498 3.77 10.20 -8.64
CA ARG A 498 4.31 9.22 -9.58
C ARG A 498 3.34 8.89 -10.71
N GLN A 499 3.78 9.14 -11.93
CA GLN A 499 3.18 8.55 -13.13
C GLN A 499 3.91 7.27 -13.51
N SER A 500 3.20 6.16 -13.51
CA SER A 500 3.78 4.89 -13.94
C SER A 500 3.85 4.79 -15.45
N LYS A 501 4.94 4.21 -15.95
CA LYS A 501 5.06 3.76 -17.35
C LYS A 501 4.26 2.47 -17.61
N SER A 502 3.76 1.82 -16.57
CA SER A 502 2.87 0.67 -16.66
C SER A 502 1.44 1.09 -17.00
N GLY A 503 0.76 0.28 -17.79
CA GLY A 503 -0.62 0.53 -18.23
C GLY A 503 -0.81 0.11 -19.68
N ILE A 504 -2.07 0.07 -20.12
CA ILE A 504 -2.44 -0.22 -21.50
C ILE A 504 -3.24 0.97 -22.01
N GLY A 505 -2.81 1.60 -23.11
CA GLY A 505 -3.57 2.68 -23.79
C GLY A 505 -2.87 4.03 -23.80
N THR A 506 -3.67 5.09 -23.97
CA THR A 506 -3.22 6.49 -23.98
C THR A 506 -4.16 7.37 -23.17
N SER A 507 -3.61 8.43 -22.57
CA SER A 507 -4.40 9.45 -21.88
C SER A 507 -5.12 10.35 -22.88
N LYS A 508 -6.33 10.81 -22.53
CA LYS A 508 -7.10 11.78 -23.32
C LYS A 508 -6.61 13.22 -23.11
N GLY A 509 -5.71 13.46 -22.15
CA GLY A 509 -5.09 14.76 -21.95
C GLY A 509 -4.73 15.08 -20.51
N TYR A 510 -3.83 16.04 -20.36
CA TYR A 510 -3.43 16.63 -19.08
C TYR A 510 -3.66 18.14 -19.14
N THR A 511 -4.43 18.67 -18.18
CA THR A 511 -4.69 20.10 -18.01
C THR A 511 -4.38 20.46 -16.56
N LEU A 512 -3.35 21.26 -16.31
CA LEU A 512 -2.94 21.72 -14.98
C LEU A 512 -2.95 23.25 -14.95
N ILE A 513 -3.92 23.84 -14.25
CA ILE A 513 -4.15 25.29 -14.20
C ILE A 513 -3.78 25.80 -12.81
N ASN A 514 -2.70 26.57 -12.70
CA ASN A 514 -2.22 27.09 -11.40
C ASN A 514 -2.00 25.97 -10.35
N CYS A 515 -1.37 24.86 -10.78
CA CYS A 515 -1.06 23.72 -9.93
C CYS A 515 0.40 23.74 -9.46
N GLN A 516 0.68 23.09 -8.34
CA GLN A 516 2.04 22.93 -7.78
C GLN A 516 2.26 21.47 -7.35
N GLY A 517 3.52 21.01 -7.40
CA GLY A 517 3.91 19.72 -6.83
C GLY A 517 3.65 18.48 -7.70
N PHE A 518 3.52 18.67 -9.02
CA PHE A 518 3.43 17.58 -10.00
C PHE A 518 4.78 17.28 -10.66
N ASP A 519 5.88 17.93 -10.28
CA ASP A 519 7.13 17.92 -11.05
C ASP A 519 8.05 16.70 -10.81
N ASP A 520 7.64 15.75 -9.95
CA ASP A 520 8.46 14.60 -9.54
C ASP A 520 8.66 13.56 -10.67
N GLN A 521 7.78 12.56 -10.77
CA GLN A 521 7.80 11.54 -11.82
C GLN A 521 6.58 11.67 -12.74
N PHE A 522 6.18 12.90 -13.04
CA PHE A 522 5.16 13.21 -14.04
C PHE A 522 5.82 13.67 -15.33
N SER A 523 6.00 12.75 -16.27
CA SER A 523 6.60 13.04 -17.56
C SER A 523 5.72 12.46 -18.67
N PRO A 524 4.52 13.03 -18.90
CA PRO A 524 3.60 12.50 -19.88
C PRO A 524 4.14 12.66 -21.31
N ASP A 525 3.87 11.67 -22.16
CA ASP A 525 4.27 11.70 -23.57
C ASP A 525 3.50 12.77 -24.39
N ILE A 526 2.38 13.27 -23.85
CA ILE A 526 1.55 14.32 -24.45
C ILE A 526 1.71 15.63 -23.67
N ALA A 527 1.66 16.76 -24.37
CA ALA A 527 1.84 18.07 -23.76
C ALA A 527 0.78 18.36 -22.69
N VAL A 528 1.24 18.90 -21.56
CA VAL A 528 0.38 19.39 -20.48
C VAL A 528 -0.13 20.79 -20.83
N LYS A 529 -1.45 20.98 -20.79
CA LYS A 529 -2.08 22.28 -21.03
C LYS A 529 -2.18 23.08 -19.73
N SER A 530 -1.94 24.39 -19.81
CA SER A 530 -2.12 25.32 -18.69
C SER A 530 -3.48 26.06 -18.72
N ASN A 531 -4.34 25.70 -19.67
CA ASN A 531 -5.70 26.20 -19.82
C ASN A 531 -6.61 25.09 -20.37
N GLY A 532 -7.91 25.27 -20.19
CA GLY A 532 -8.92 24.31 -20.66
C GLY A 532 -10.13 24.27 -19.74
N GLN A 533 -11.27 23.87 -20.28
CA GLN A 533 -12.49 23.70 -19.51
C GLN A 533 -12.49 22.34 -18.81
N MET A 534 -13.16 22.28 -17.66
CA MET A 534 -13.49 21.03 -16.98
C MET A 534 -14.39 20.20 -17.89
N ASP A 535 -14.31 18.88 -17.77
CA ASP A 535 -15.26 17.97 -18.42
C ASP A 535 -16.71 18.31 -18.03
N GLU A 536 -17.61 18.38 -19.01
CA GLU A 536 -19.01 18.77 -18.79
C GLU A 536 -19.71 17.83 -17.81
N ARG A 537 -19.49 16.51 -17.92
CA ARG A 537 -20.09 15.53 -17.00
C ARG A 537 -19.60 15.71 -15.57
N ALA A 538 -18.34 16.12 -15.40
CA ALA A 538 -17.81 16.43 -14.07
C ALA A 538 -18.43 17.72 -13.51
N ALA A 539 -18.56 18.76 -14.33
CA ALA A 539 -19.19 20.02 -13.92
C ALA A 539 -20.68 19.84 -13.56
N GLU A 540 -21.41 19.06 -14.35
CA GLU A 540 -22.80 18.68 -14.08
C GLU A 540 -22.93 17.89 -12.78
N PHE A 541 -22.05 16.90 -12.56
CA PHE A 541 -22.11 16.10 -11.34
C PHE A 541 -21.77 16.92 -10.09
N ILE A 542 -20.78 17.81 -10.15
CA ILE A 542 -20.47 18.76 -9.08
C ILE A 542 -21.68 19.65 -8.79
N SER A 543 -22.29 20.23 -9.83
CA SER A 543 -23.47 21.09 -9.68
C SER A 543 -24.63 20.33 -9.05
N PHE A 544 -24.88 19.10 -9.47
CA PHE A 544 -25.87 18.23 -8.83
C PHE A 544 -25.59 18.04 -7.34
N LEU A 545 -24.35 17.73 -6.97
CA LEU A 545 -23.94 17.50 -5.58
C LEU A 545 -24.03 18.75 -4.70
N GLU A 546 -23.73 19.93 -5.24
CA GLU A 546 -23.82 21.21 -4.51
C GLU A 546 -25.28 21.67 -4.30
N ASN A 547 -26.24 21.04 -4.99
CA ASN A 547 -27.68 21.32 -4.86
C ASN A 547 -28.44 20.25 -4.05
N LEU A 548 -27.76 19.20 -3.54
CA LEU A 548 -28.32 18.22 -2.59
C LEU A 548 -28.29 18.77 -1.16
#